data_AF-A0A7Y2RHB6-F1
#
_entry.id   AF-A0A7Y2RHB6-F1
#
_cell.length_a   1.000
_cell.length_b   1.000
_cell.length_c   1.000
_cell.angle_alpha   90.00
_cell.angle_beta   90.00
_cell.angle_gamma   90.00
#
_symmetry.space_group_name_H-M   'P 1'
#
loop_
_entity.id
_entity.type
_entity.pdbx_description
1 polymer ?
#
loop_
_entity_poly.entity_id
_entity_poly.type
_entity_poly.pdbx_seq_one_letter_code
_entity_poly.pdbx_strand_id
1 'polypeptide(L)'
;MLKDTVLSVVGITALGLSGIQTVSAGWAGFFDKDYDYREVTPEVIQKYNSVEEALAAYSVTTKTLRDGRIEYRNNFLIRGDESEANGYRGGSYKIPRRIITYSCEKEGGKIRLGNQKTEQVKSVTVGIYNDEPQGIFGCKVNGKYIWAVMVKVTELDPTPRLNKLPKYTFGMSYIPADIYMKKYYTPQTHEEVEELKKTDSVFAKNEAERSARGVKEIDANFQRYQDKEASKKALAPSTKDIGKTICNDTMYGQFGNKYYEDGSKYYFKQYGDVVAKLEDVSPDGKNIKINLRGIGASGGKFATNGDWQYNGVAIKNGNISWEPNYNWRVCAYI
;
A
#
# COMPACT_ATOMS: atom_id res chain seq x y z
N MET A 1 66.29 -30.17 7.82
CA MET A 1 67.07 -29.17 8.57
C MET A 1 66.67 -27.81 8.00
N LEU A 2 65.66 -27.11 8.52
CA LEU A 2 65.71 -26.24 9.72
C LEU A 2 66.99 -25.41 9.73
N LYS A 3 67.02 -24.09 9.84
CA LYS A 3 66.05 -22.98 9.96
C LYS A 3 67.02 -21.81 10.20
N ASP A 4 66.91 -20.68 9.53
CA ASP A 4 67.48 -19.43 10.06
C ASP A 4 66.97 -18.23 9.28
N THR A 5 66.01 -17.50 9.86
CA THR A 5 65.90 -16.05 9.68
C THR A 5 65.22 -15.44 10.91
N VAL A 6 66.06 -14.94 11.80
CA VAL A 6 65.97 -13.73 12.63
C VAL A 6 64.58 -13.30 13.15
N LEU A 7 64.39 -13.47 14.47
CA LEU A 7 63.49 -12.68 15.30
C LEU A 7 64.10 -11.29 15.55
N SER A 8 63.32 -10.23 15.32
CA SER A 8 63.47 -8.97 16.06
C SER A 8 62.19 -8.70 16.85
N VAL A 9 62.33 -8.79 18.17
CA VAL A 9 61.32 -8.40 19.16
C VAL A 9 61.45 -6.90 19.35
N VAL A 10 60.39 -6.15 19.09
CA VAL A 10 60.20 -4.82 19.65
C VAL A 10 58.83 -4.80 20.31
N GLY A 11 58.85 -4.84 21.63
CA GLY A 11 57.67 -4.54 22.44
C GLY A 11 57.42 -3.03 22.43
N ILE A 12 56.16 -2.64 22.21
CA ILE A 12 55.69 -1.31 22.54
C ILE A 12 54.40 -1.46 23.36
N THR A 13 54.49 -0.82 24.52
CA THR A 13 53.52 -0.62 25.58
C THR A 13 52.19 -0.03 25.10
N ALA A 14 51.11 -0.48 25.74
CA ALA A 14 49.76 0.02 25.57
C ALA A 14 49.61 1.47 26.08
N LEU A 15 49.02 2.34 25.27
CA LEU A 15 48.24 3.51 25.70
C LEU A 15 47.11 3.70 24.67
N GLY A 16 45.89 3.83 25.17
CA GLY A 16 44.67 3.81 24.37
C GLY A 16 44.49 5.02 23.47
N LEU A 17 43.85 4.79 22.33
CA LEU A 17 42.98 5.72 21.61
C LEU A 17 42.17 4.90 20.58
N SER A 18 40.88 5.19 20.52
CA SER A 18 39.88 4.66 19.60
C SER A 18 40.37 4.58 18.15
N GLY A 19 40.41 3.38 17.58
CA GLY A 19 40.76 3.14 16.18
C GLY A 19 39.87 2.06 15.58
N ILE A 20 39.11 2.45 14.57
CA ILE A 20 38.32 1.58 13.69
C ILE A 20 39.27 0.52 13.08
N GLN A 21 39.07 -0.75 13.39
CA GLN A 21 39.73 -1.84 12.68
C GLN A 21 38.95 -2.16 11.40
N THR A 22 39.33 -1.51 10.30
CA THR A 22 39.10 -2.04 8.95
C THR A 22 40.01 -3.23 8.75
N VAL A 23 39.45 -4.44 8.71
CA VAL A 23 40.17 -5.63 8.27
C VAL A 23 40.22 -5.58 6.74
N SER A 24 41.33 -5.10 6.17
CA SER A 24 41.58 -5.22 4.73
C SER A 24 42.01 -6.64 4.40
N ALA A 25 41.06 -7.46 3.94
CA ALA A 25 41.39 -8.69 3.23
C ALA A 25 42.15 -8.34 1.93
N GLY A 26 43.19 -9.13 1.66
CA GLY A 26 44.28 -8.81 0.74
C GLY A 26 43.87 -8.48 -0.69
N TRP A 27 44.57 -7.51 -1.24
CA TRP A 27 44.57 -7.13 -2.64
C TRP A 27 45.35 -8.15 -3.49
N ALA A 28 44.64 -8.93 -4.28
CA ALA A 28 45.16 -9.56 -5.49
C ALA A 28 43.99 -9.77 -6.45
N GLY A 29 43.89 -8.93 -7.48
CA GLY A 29 42.85 -9.02 -8.51
C GLY A 29 42.13 -7.69 -8.77
N PHE A 30 42.89 -6.69 -9.22
CA PHE A 30 42.37 -5.52 -9.93
C PHE A 30 41.79 -6.01 -11.27
N PHE A 31 40.53 -6.45 -11.26
CA PHE A 31 39.73 -6.56 -12.46
C PHE A 31 38.68 -5.46 -12.43
N ASP A 32 38.49 -4.83 -13.59
CA ASP A 32 37.33 -4.02 -13.91
C ASP A 32 36.09 -4.69 -13.31
N LYS A 33 35.44 -4.03 -12.35
CA LYS A 33 34.14 -4.47 -11.79
C LYS A 33 33.05 -4.15 -12.81
N ASP A 34 33.19 -4.71 -14.01
CA ASP A 34 32.05 -5.00 -14.85
C ASP A 34 31.08 -5.84 -14.01
N TYR A 35 29.85 -5.37 -14.00
CA TYR A 35 28.77 -5.83 -13.13
C TYR A 35 28.64 -7.35 -13.19
N ASP A 36 29.18 -8.01 -12.18
CA ASP A 36 29.11 -9.45 -12.02
C ASP A 36 27.66 -9.80 -11.67
N TYR A 37 26.86 -10.02 -12.71
CA TYR A 37 25.54 -10.64 -12.63
C TYR A 37 25.77 -12.10 -12.23
N ARG A 38 26.22 -12.35 -11.00
CA ARG A 38 26.19 -13.69 -10.44
C ARG A 38 24.73 -14.07 -10.37
N GLU A 39 24.32 -14.95 -11.27
CA GLU A 39 22.98 -15.49 -11.27
C GLU A 39 22.71 -16.07 -9.88
N VAL A 40 21.67 -15.55 -9.22
CA VAL A 40 21.22 -16.12 -7.96
C VAL A 40 20.32 -17.28 -8.31
N THR A 41 20.87 -18.48 -8.22
CA THR A 41 20.16 -19.76 -8.38
C THR A 41 20.18 -20.54 -7.06
N PRO A 42 19.27 -21.52 -6.87
CA PRO A 42 19.30 -22.40 -5.71
C PRO A 42 20.66 -23.10 -5.54
N GLU A 43 21.28 -23.57 -6.63
CA GLU A 43 22.55 -24.31 -6.62
C GLU A 43 23.73 -23.44 -6.16
N VAL A 44 23.72 -22.15 -6.52
CA VAL A 44 24.74 -21.20 -6.04
C VAL A 44 24.54 -20.91 -4.55
N ILE A 45 23.29 -20.75 -4.09
CA ILE A 45 23.00 -20.48 -2.68
C ILE A 45 23.31 -21.69 -1.79
N GLN A 46 23.18 -22.92 -2.31
CA GLN A 46 23.55 -24.13 -1.59
C GLN A 46 25.01 -24.15 -1.11
N LYS A 47 25.91 -23.41 -1.76
CA LYS A 47 27.34 -23.35 -1.40
C LYS A 47 27.64 -22.59 -0.10
N TYR A 48 26.74 -21.73 0.37
CA TYR A 48 26.93 -20.92 1.58
C TYR A 48 26.32 -21.58 2.80
N ASN A 49 26.98 -21.57 3.95
CA ASN A 49 26.52 -22.26 5.16
C ASN A 49 25.40 -21.51 5.89
N SER A 50 25.27 -20.21 5.67
CA SER A 50 24.22 -19.39 6.27
C SER A 50 23.75 -18.28 5.32
N VAL A 51 22.58 -17.71 5.63
CA VAL A 51 22.10 -16.50 4.94
C VAL A 51 23.07 -15.33 5.10
N GLU A 52 23.76 -15.20 6.23
CA GLU A 52 24.77 -14.15 6.45
C GLU A 52 25.97 -14.31 5.50
N GLU A 53 26.44 -15.54 5.32
CA GLU A 53 27.53 -15.85 4.40
C GLU A 53 27.11 -15.57 2.94
N ALA A 54 25.88 -15.93 2.58
CA ALA A 54 25.32 -15.59 1.28
C ALA A 54 25.22 -14.06 1.09
N LEU A 55 24.67 -13.32 2.07
CA LEU A 55 24.58 -11.86 2.00
C LEU A 55 25.95 -11.19 1.87
N ALA A 56 26.96 -11.70 2.59
CA ALA A 56 28.34 -11.21 2.50
C ALA A 56 28.94 -11.44 1.11
N ALA A 57 28.74 -12.63 0.53
CA ALA A 57 29.31 -13.02 -0.75
C ALA A 57 28.80 -12.21 -1.95
N TYR A 58 27.57 -11.69 -1.85
CA TYR A 58 26.97 -10.81 -2.87
C TYR A 58 27.23 -9.32 -2.58
N SER A 59 27.68 -8.97 -1.37
CA SER A 59 27.89 -7.57 -0.98
C SER A 59 29.09 -6.92 -1.66
N VAL A 60 28.92 -5.68 -2.08
CA VAL A 60 29.99 -4.81 -2.61
C VAL A 60 30.73 -4.12 -1.46
N THR A 61 30.00 -3.73 -0.42
CA THR A 61 30.55 -3.14 0.80
C THR A 61 29.76 -3.59 2.02
N THR A 62 30.39 -3.57 3.19
CA THR A 62 29.73 -3.83 4.48
C THR A 62 29.83 -2.63 5.39
N LYS A 63 28.80 -2.38 6.19
CA LYS A 63 28.77 -1.30 7.19
C LYS A 63 28.25 -1.84 8.51
N THR A 64 28.98 -1.63 9.60
CA THR A 64 28.47 -1.92 10.95
C THR A 64 27.50 -0.82 11.37
N LEU A 65 26.29 -1.21 11.74
CA LEU A 65 25.23 -0.34 12.25
C LEU A 65 25.48 0.02 13.72
N ARG A 66 24.82 1.07 14.20
CA ARG A 66 24.95 1.54 15.60
C ARG A 66 24.53 0.49 16.64
N ASP A 67 23.68 -0.44 16.25
CA ASP A 67 23.22 -1.55 17.09
C ASP A 67 24.09 -2.82 16.94
N GLY A 68 25.27 -2.70 16.32
CA GLY A 68 26.23 -3.78 16.15
C GLY A 68 25.95 -4.71 14.96
N ARG A 69 24.79 -4.60 14.31
CA ARG A 69 24.45 -5.43 13.14
C ARG A 69 25.28 -5.04 11.91
N ILE A 70 25.49 -5.98 11.00
CA ILE A 70 26.17 -5.73 9.73
C ILE A 70 25.14 -5.46 8.63
N GLU A 71 25.28 -4.32 7.95
CA GLU A 71 24.58 -3.98 6.71
C GLU A 71 25.45 -4.35 5.52
N TYR A 72 25.00 -5.30 4.73
CA TYR A 72 25.58 -5.75 3.47
C TYR A 72 24.99 -4.92 2.33
N ARG A 73 25.80 -4.07 1.72
CA ARG A 73 25.38 -3.19 0.62
C ARG A 73 25.71 -3.84 -0.71
N ASN A 74 24.70 -3.91 -1.55
CA ASN A 74 24.75 -4.57 -2.84
C ASN A 74 24.31 -3.57 -3.91
N ASN A 75 25.04 -3.52 -5.03
CA ASN A 75 24.66 -2.70 -6.18
C ASN A 75 23.98 -3.62 -7.20
N PHE A 76 22.68 -3.44 -7.41
CA PHE A 76 21.95 -4.18 -8.44
C PHE A 76 21.63 -3.23 -9.61
N LEU A 77 22.07 -3.63 -10.81
CA LEU A 77 21.59 -3.02 -12.04
C LEU A 77 20.23 -3.60 -12.37
N ILE A 78 19.23 -2.73 -12.54
CA ILE A 78 17.96 -3.15 -13.13
C ILE A 78 18.08 -2.95 -14.63
N ARG A 79 18.29 -4.04 -15.38
CA ARG A 79 17.92 -4.07 -16.80
C ARG A 79 16.40 -4.02 -16.84
N GLY A 80 15.86 -2.87 -17.25
CA GLY A 80 14.57 -2.88 -17.92
C GLY A 80 14.85 -3.52 -19.27
N ASP A 81 14.58 -4.81 -19.42
CA ASP A 81 14.56 -5.38 -20.75
C ASP A 81 13.38 -4.72 -21.49
N GLU A 82 13.65 -4.18 -22.68
CA GLU A 82 12.61 -3.65 -23.58
C GLU A 82 11.53 -4.72 -23.94
N SER A 83 11.73 -5.98 -23.53
CA SER A 83 10.74 -7.05 -23.62
C SER A 83 9.65 -7.02 -22.55
N GLU A 84 9.60 -6.03 -21.65
CA GLU A 84 8.45 -5.86 -20.75
C GLU A 84 7.13 -5.57 -21.49
N ALA A 85 7.17 -5.31 -22.80
CA ALA A 85 5.98 -5.29 -23.66
C ALA A 85 5.36 -6.70 -23.91
N ASN A 86 6.09 -7.80 -23.66
CA ASN A 86 5.66 -9.16 -24.04
C ASN A 86 5.75 -10.22 -22.91
N GLY A 87 5.48 -9.83 -21.66
CA GLY A 87 4.96 -10.77 -20.66
C GLY A 87 5.88 -11.91 -20.17
N TYR A 88 7.22 -11.82 -20.32
CA TYR A 88 8.15 -12.80 -19.75
C TYR A 88 9.21 -12.19 -18.81
N ARG A 89 9.00 -12.46 -17.51
CA ARG A 89 9.94 -12.62 -16.38
C ARG A 89 11.09 -11.61 -16.19
N GLY A 90 10.81 -10.57 -15.42
CA GLY A 90 11.82 -9.69 -14.81
C GLY A 90 12.78 -10.38 -13.83
N GLY A 91 14.08 -10.19 -14.06
CA GLY A 91 15.17 -10.94 -13.42
C GLY A 91 15.90 -10.19 -12.28
N SER A 92 16.15 -8.89 -12.41
CA SER A 92 17.15 -8.21 -11.57
C SER A 92 16.61 -7.61 -10.26
N TYR A 93 15.35 -7.16 -10.22
CA TYR A 93 14.72 -6.63 -9.00
C TYR A 93 14.41 -7.71 -7.96
N LYS A 94 14.42 -8.99 -8.37
CA LYS A 94 14.21 -10.14 -7.48
C LYS A 94 15.49 -10.59 -6.78
N ILE A 95 16.66 -10.03 -7.06
CA ILE A 95 17.93 -10.57 -6.57
C ILE A 95 18.01 -10.58 -5.03
N PRO A 96 17.74 -9.48 -4.29
CA PRO A 96 17.67 -9.53 -2.82
C PRO A 96 16.70 -10.61 -2.33
N ARG A 97 15.51 -10.65 -2.93
CA ARG A 97 14.45 -11.60 -2.56
C ARG A 97 14.84 -13.05 -2.88
N ARG A 98 15.56 -13.33 -3.96
CA ARG A 98 16.03 -14.67 -4.36
C ARG A 98 17.08 -15.19 -3.39
N ILE A 99 18.06 -14.36 -3.00
CA ILE A 99 19.07 -14.74 -2.00
C ILE A 99 18.35 -15.17 -0.71
N ILE A 100 17.41 -14.33 -0.25
CA ILE A 100 16.61 -14.58 0.95
C ILE A 100 15.74 -15.85 0.80
N THR A 101 15.03 -15.99 -0.32
CA THR A 101 14.11 -17.10 -0.57
C THR A 101 14.86 -18.43 -0.61
N TYR A 102 15.90 -18.54 -1.44
CA TYR A 102 16.67 -19.78 -1.58
C TYR A 102 17.43 -20.14 -0.31
N SER A 103 17.90 -19.14 0.46
CA SER A 103 18.52 -19.41 1.76
C SER A 103 17.51 -20.02 2.74
N CYS A 104 16.27 -19.54 2.73
CA CYS A 104 15.23 -20.09 3.59
C CYS A 104 14.75 -21.47 3.13
N GLU A 105 14.60 -21.67 1.81
CA GLU A 105 14.23 -22.96 1.24
C GLU A 105 15.29 -24.04 1.50
N LYS A 106 16.58 -23.69 1.47
CA LYS A 106 17.69 -24.57 1.86
C LYS A 106 17.52 -25.11 3.28
N GLU A 107 16.98 -24.29 4.18
CA GLU A 107 16.73 -24.64 5.58
C GLU A 107 15.35 -25.32 5.77
N GLY A 108 14.64 -25.66 4.69
CA GLY A 108 13.31 -26.27 4.72
C GLY A 108 12.20 -25.29 5.09
N GLY A 109 12.45 -23.98 4.95
CA GLY A 109 11.57 -22.92 5.41
C GLY A 109 10.78 -22.24 4.31
N LYS A 110 9.89 -21.32 4.73
CA LYS A 110 9.16 -20.41 3.86
C LYS A 110 9.37 -18.97 4.32
N ILE A 111 9.55 -18.06 3.36
CA ILE A 111 9.65 -16.63 3.62
C ILE A 111 8.29 -16.04 4.00
N ARG A 112 8.30 -15.17 5.00
CA ARG A 112 7.18 -14.33 5.42
C ARG A 112 7.62 -12.86 5.45
N LEU A 113 6.76 -11.99 4.93
CA LEU A 113 6.93 -10.55 5.08
C LEU A 113 6.57 -10.13 6.52
N GLY A 114 7.49 -9.49 7.22
CA GLY A 114 7.25 -8.79 8.48
C GLY A 114 6.63 -7.41 8.26
N ASN A 115 6.57 -6.60 9.32
CA ASN A 115 5.96 -5.26 9.32
C ASN A 115 6.33 -4.43 8.06
N GLN A 116 5.34 -4.13 7.20
CA GLN A 116 5.49 -3.18 6.08
C GLN A 116 5.61 -1.71 6.55
N LYS A 117 5.53 -1.46 7.86
CA LYS A 117 5.52 -0.10 8.45
C LYS A 117 6.89 0.55 8.61
N THR A 118 8.00 -0.10 8.25
CA THR A 118 9.28 0.63 8.16
C THR A 118 9.22 1.51 6.92
N GLU A 119 8.89 2.80 7.15
CA GLU A 119 9.00 3.91 6.21
C GLU A 119 8.81 3.48 4.76
N GLN A 120 7.57 3.56 4.25
CA GLN A 120 7.40 3.73 2.81
C GLN A 120 8.24 4.94 2.42
N VAL A 121 9.46 4.70 1.94
CA VAL A 121 10.23 5.71 1.23
C VAL A 121 9.32 6.04 0.07
N LYS A 122 8.65 7.19 0.15
CA LYS A 122 7.85 7.74 -0.95
C LYS A 122 8.73 7.58 -2.19
N SER A 123 8.34 6.68 -3.09
CA SER A 123 9.02 6.52 -4.36
C SER A 123 8.94 7.89 -5.02
N VAL A 124 10.06 8.61 -5.03
CA VAL A 124 10.16 9.86 -5.76
C VAL A 124 10.17 9.45 -7.22
N THR A 125 8.97 9.51 -7.79
CA THR A 125 8.68 9.62 -9.21
C THR A 125 8.79 8.34 -10.05
N VAL A 126 7.76 8.14 -10.87
CA VAL A 126 7.57 7.15 -11.95
C VAL A 126 7.02 5.78 -11.51
N GLY A 127 5.70 5.62 -11.68
CA GLY A 127 4.91 4.44 -11.34
C GLY A 127 5.18 3.21 -12.19
N ILE A 128 6.31 2.53 -11.96
CA ILE A 128 6.61 1.23 -12.59
C ILE A 128 6.88 0.11 -11.56
N TYR A 129 7.00 0.40 -10.25
CA TYR A 129 7.41 -0.63 -9.28
C TYR A 129 6.50 -0.71 -8.05
N ASN A 130 5.41 -1.47 -8.18
CA ASN A 130 4.53 -1.83 -7.06
C ASN A 130 4.96 -3.11 -6.31
N ASP A 131 6.03 -3.79 -6.72
CA ASP A 131 6.44 -5.08 -6.13
C ASP A 131 7.67 -4.95 -5.20
N GLU A 132 7.43 -4.44 -3.99
CA GLU A 132 8.10 -4.75 -2.70
C GLU A 132 9.51 -5.40 -2.72
N PRO A 133 10.59 -4.74 -3.20
CA PRO A 133 11.95 -5.24 -2.99
C PRO A 133 12.49 -4.85 -1.61
N GLN A 134 11.74 -4.06 -0.84
CA GLN A 134 12.10 -3.54 0.49
C GLN A 134 11.16 -4.10 1.55
N GLY A 135 11.66 -4.21 2.78
CA GLY A 135 10.90 -4.72 3.90
C GLY A 135 11.71 -5.69 4.73
N ILE A 136 11.04 -6.38 5.65
CA ILE A 136 11.66 -7.36 6.52
C ILE A 136 11.13 -8.73 6.13
N PHE A 137 12.01 -9.67 5.87
CA PHE A 137 11.68 -11.01 5.39
C PHE A 137 12.14 -12.02 6.44
N GLY A 138 11.21 -12.65 7.14
CA GLY A 138 11.49 -13.71 8.12
C GLY A 138 11.46 -15.09 7.46
N CYS A 139 12.41 -15.96 7.82
CA CYS A 139 12.37 -17.37 7.45
C CYS A 139 11.70 -18.20 8.54
N LYS A 140 10.65 -18.94 8.18
CA LYS A 140 9.88 -19.80 9.07
C LYS A 140 10.10 -21.26 8.69
N VAL A 141 10.69 -22.05 9.61
CA VAL A 141 10.90 -23.50 9.48
C VAL A 141 10.09 -24.20 10.55
N ASN A 142 9.25 -25.17 10.17
CA ASN A 142 8.42 -25.95 11.10
C ASN A 142 7.64 -25.08 12.11
N GLY A 143 7.08 -23.96 11.63
CA GLY A 143 6.30 -23.05 12.46
C GLY A 143 7.10 -22.03 13.28
N LYS A 144 8.43 -22.12 13.32
CA LYS A 144 9.30 -21.22 14.09
C LYS A 144 10.13 -20.33 13.19
N TYR A 145 10.29 -19.07 13.58
CA TYR A 145 11.22 -18.16 12.91
C TYR A 145 12.64 -18.47 13.35
N ILE A 146 13.55 -18.57 12.38
CA ILE A 146 14.95 -18.91 12.63
C ILE A 146 15.92 -17.77 12.28
N TRP A 147 15.51 -16.87 11.39
CA TRP A 147 16.16 -15.59 11.13
C TRP A 147 15.24 -14.68 10.32
N ALA A 148 15.65 -13.42 10.17
CA ALA A 148 15.06 -12.49 9.22
C ALA A 148 16.13 -11.64 8.52
N VAL A 149 15.76 -11.04 7.39
CA VAL A 149 16.60 -10.08 6.64
C VAL A 149 15.80 -8.82 6.40
N MET A 150 16.36 -7.68 6.78
CA MET A 150 15.81 -6.36 6.45
C MET A 150 16.48 -5.84 5.18
N VAL A 151 15.67 -5.47 4.18
CA VAL A 151 16.12 -4.91 2.92
C VAL A 151 15.66 -3.46 2.80
N LYS A 152 16.61 -2.56 2.59
CA LYS A 152 16.38 -1.12 2.40
C LYS A 152 17.03 -0.66 1.10
N VAL A 153 16.36 0.19 0.34
CA VAL A 153 17.04 0.93 -0.74
C VAL A 153 17.83 2.06 -0.10
N THR A 154 19.13 2.10 -0.34
CA THR A 154 20.05 3.09 0.23
C THR A 154 20.44 4.19 -0.75
N GLU A 155 20.35 3.93 -2.05
CA GLU A 155 20.66 4.92 -3.09
C GLU A 155 19.88 4.60 -4.36
N LEU A 156 19.32 5.64 -4.96
CA LEU A 156 18.72 5.64 -6.29
C LEU A 156 19.58 6.57 -7.13
N ASP A 157 20.28 6.07 -8.17
CA ASP A 157 20.79 6.95 -9.21
C ASP A 157 19.63 7.23 -10.17
N PRO A 158 18.93 8.37 -10.04
CA PRO A 158 17.70 8.61 -10.77
C PRO A 158 17.99 9.09 -12.19
N THR A 159 19.25 9.35 -12.57
CA THR A 159 19.55 10.00 -13.85
C THR A 159 19.44 9.00 -14.99
N PRO A 160 18.32 8.99 -15.75
CA PRO A 160 18.26 8.22 -16.98
C PRO A 160 19.01 9.10 -17.98
N ARG A 161 20.34 9.03 -17.99
CA ARG A 161 21.05 9.42 -19.20
C ARG A 161 20.52 8.48 -20.27
N LEU A 162 20.17 8.99 -21.45
CA LEU A 162 19.48 8.28 -22.55
C LEU A 162 19.96 6.84 -22.85
N ASN A 163 21.15 6.45 -22.37
CA ASN A 163 21.77 5.13 -22.57
C ASN A 163 22.23 4.44 -21.25
N LYS A 164 21.73 4.82 -20.07
CA LYS A 164 22.11 4.19 -18.78
C LYS A 164 20.89 3.76 -17.98
N LEU A 165 20.89 2.47 -17.61
CA LEU A 165 19.88 1.85 -16.76
C LEU A 165 19.93 2.43 -15.33
N PRO A 166 18.77 2.58 -14.66
CA PRO A 166 18.73 3.03 -13.28
C PRO A 166 19.45 2.03 -12.37
N LYS A 167 20.25 2.58 -11.45
CA LYS A 167 21.01 1.78 -10.48
C LYS A 167 20.37 1.87 -9.12
N TYR A 168 20.19 0.72 -8.48
CA TYR A 168 19.66 0.64 -7.13
C TYR A 168 20.68 -0.01 -6.22
N THR A 169 21.00 0.69 -5.14
CA THR A 169 21.81 0.13 -4.07
C THR A 169 20.88 -0.32 -2.96
N PHE A 170 20.99 -1.59 -2.56
CA PHE A 170 20.23 -2.17 -1.48
C PHE A 170 21.14 -2.47 -0.29
N GLY A 171 20.77 -1.99 0.89
CA GLY A 171 21.30 -2.43 2.17
C GLY A 171 20.48 -3.60 2.68
N MET A 172 21.13 -4.75 2.89
CA MET A 172 20.55 -5.94 3.50
C MET A 172 21.16 -6.15 4.87
N SER A 173 20.36 -6.39 5.91
CA SER A 173 20.85 -6.64 7.26
C SER A 173 20.22 -7.90 7.82
N TYR A 174 21.06 -8.82 8.27
CA TYR A 174 20.60 -9.99 9.02
C TYR A 174 20.00 -9.57 10.36
N ILE A 175 18.95 -10.28 10.77
CA ILE A 175 18.22 -10.07 12.01
C ILE A 175 18.04 -11.46 12.66
N PRO A 176 18.66 -11.69 13.83
CA PRO A 176 18.38 -12.86 14.66
C PRO A 176 16.88 -13.05 14.95
N ALA A 177 16.43 -14.30 15.04
CA ALA A 177 15.01 -14.63 15.23
C ALA A 177 14.38 -13.96 16.45
N ASP A 178 15.08 -13.90 17.58
CA ASP A 178 14.62 -13.27 18.81
C ASP A 178 14.37 -11.76 18.63
N ILE A 179 15.29 -11.07 17.94
CA ILE A 179 15.14 -9.65 17.61
C ILE A 179 13.99 -9.45 16.62
N TYR A 180 13.87 -10.34 15.61
CA TYR A 180 12.77 -10.30 14.66
C TYR A 180 11.41 -10.44 15.36
N MET A 181 11.26 -11.46 16.19
CA MET A 181 10.04 -11.74 16.94
C MET A 181 9.67 -10.59 17.88
N LYS A 182 10.66 -9.99 18.56
CA LYS A 182 10.42 -8.91 19.52
C LYS A 182 10.05 -7.57 18.87
N LYS A 183 10.63 -7.25 17.71
CA LYS A 183 10.59 -5.88 17.17
C LYS A 183 9.85 -5.74 15.84
N TYR A 184 9.79 -6.80 15.04
CA TYR A 184 9.40 -6.72 13.63
C TYR A 184 8.30 -7.69 13.23
N TYR A 185 8.05 -8.71 14.03
CA TYR A 185 6.97 -9.66 13.81
C TYR A 185 5.61 -8.96 13.90
N THR A 186 4.71 -9.34 13.01
CA THR A 186 3.33 -8.86 12.98
C THR A 186 2.46 -10.08 12.70
N PRO A 187 1.59 -10.47 13.64
CA PRO A 187 0.70 -11.60 13.40
C PRO A 187 -0.24 -11.27 12.25
N GLN A 188 -0.40 -12.22 11.32
CA GLN A 188 -1.27 -12.07 10.15
C GLN A 188 -2.54 -12.92 10.25
N THR A 189 -2.51 -13.94 11.10
CA THR A 189 -3.61 -14.88 11.33
C THR A 189 -4.19 -14.72 12.73
N HIS A 190 -5.42 -15.17 12.91
CA HIS A 190 -6.10 -15.11 14.22
C HIS A 190 -5.34 -15.94 15.26
N GLU A 191 -4.87 -17.12 14.88
CA GLU A 191 -4.13 -18.04 15.75
C GLU A 191 -2.83 -17.40 16.25
N GLU A 192 -2.09 -16.71 15.37
CA GLU A 192 -0.86 -16.00 15.73
C GLU A 192 -1.12 -14.81 16.67
N VAL A 193 -2.25 -14.11 16.51
CA VAL A 193 -2.66 -13.05 17.43
C VAL A 193 -2.94 -13.63 18.81
N GLU A 194 -3.68 -14.74 18.89
CA GLU A 194 -4.03 -15.38 20.16
C GLU A 194 -2.82 -16.00 20.86
N GLU A 195 -1.88 -16.57 20.11
CA GLU A 195 -0.62 -17.05 20.67
C GLU A 195 0.22 -15.89 21.24
N LEU A 196 0.36 -14.79 20.49
CA LEU A 196 1.07 -13.61 20.97
C LEU A 196 0.42 -12.96 22.19
N LYS A 197 -0.91 -12.91 22.26
CA LYS A 197 -1.63 -12.41 23.45
C LYS A 197 -1.27 -13.21 24.70
N LYS A 198 -0.98 -14.51 24.57
CA LYS A 198 -0.59 -15.37 25.70
C LYS A 198 0.86 -15.13 26.11
N THR A 199 1.74 -14.81 25.17
CA THR A 199 3.18 -14.71 25.42
C THR A 199 3.69 -13.28 25.65
N ASP A 200 2.96 -12.25 25.19
CA ASP A 200 3.34 -10.84 25.27
C ASP A 200 2.20 -10.00 25.85
N SER A 201 2.36 -9.60 27.12
CA SER A 201 1.38 -8.80 27.86
C SER A 201 1.24 -7.37 27.34
N VAL A 202 2.28 -6.81 26.72
CA VAL A 202 2.26 -5.47 26.11
C VAL A 202 1.46 -5.53 24.81
N PHE A 203 1.70 -6.54 23.98
CA PHE A 203 0.90 -6.81 22.79
C PHE A 203 -0.58 -7.02 23.14
N ALA A 204 -0.86 -7.85 24.16
CA ALA A 204 -2.23 -8.11 24.61
C ALA A 204 -2.96 -6.83 25.03
N LYS A 205 -2.30 -5.95 25.79
CA LYS A 205 -2.86 -4.66 26.20
C LYS A 205 -3.13 -3.75 25.00
N ASN A 206 -2.16 -3.61 24.10
CA ASN A 206 -2.29 -2.76 22.92
C ASN A 206 -3.41 -3.23 21.97
N GLU A 207 -3.56 -4.54 21.80
CA GLU A 207 -4.60 -5.12 20.94
C GLU A 207 -6.00 -4.98 21.57
N ALA A 208 -6.11 -5.11 22.90
CA ALA A 208 -7.34 -4.83 23.62
C ALA A 208 -7.77 -3.36 23.49
N GLU A 209 -6.82 -2.42 23.64
CA GLU A 209 -7.08 -0.99 23.43
C GLU A 209 -7.48 -0.67 21.99
N ARG A 210 -6.82 -1.30 21.00
CA ARG A 210 -7.17 -1.16 19.59
C ARG A 210 -8.58 -1.67 19.30
N SER A 211 -8.92 -2.85 19.82
CA SER A 211 -10.25 -3.45 19.67
C SER A 211 -11.33 -2.56 20.30
N ALA A 212 -11.10 -2.07 21.52
CA ALA A 212 -12.02 -1.17 22.20
C ALA A 212 -12.22 0.15 21.44
N ARG A 213 -11.17 0.67 20.80
CA ARG A 213 -11.26 1.86 19.93
C ARG A 213 -12.09 1.57 18.67
N GLY A 214 -11.88 0.43 18.04
CA GLY A 214 -12.64 0.02 16.85
C GLY A 214 -14.13 -0.08 17.14
N VAL A 215 -14.51 -0.67 18.28
CA VAL A 215 -15.92 -0.72 18.72
C VAL A 215 -16.50 0.69 18.89
N LYS A 216 -15.80 1.57 19.61
CA LYS A 216 -16.25 2.97 19.80
C LYS A 216 -16.43 3.72 18.48
N GLU A 217 -15.56 3.48 17.49
CA GLU A 217 -15.67 4.11 16.18
C GLU A 217 -16.87 3.58 15.38
N ILE A 218 -17.13 2.27 15.44
CA ILE A 218 -18.32 1.66 14.84
C ILE A 218 -19.59 2.25 15.47
N ASP A 219 -19.66 2.32 16.80
CA ASP A 219 -20.79 2.89 17.52
C ASP A 219 -21.01 4.36 17.17
N ALA A 220 -19.94 5.15 17.12
CA ALA A 220 -20.02 6.56 16.75
C ALA A 220 -20.48 6.74 15.29
N ASN A 221 -20.01 5.90 14.36
CA ASN A 221 -20.44 5.94 12.96
C ASN A 221 -21.91 5.52 12.82
N PHE A 222 -22.35 4.53 13.59
CA PHE A 222 -23.75 4.11 13.62
C PHE A 222 -24.65 5.22 14.17
N GLN A 223 -24.23 5.92 15.22
CA GLN A 223 -24.96 7.08 15.73
C GLN A 223 -25.05 8.20 14.70
N ARG A 224 -23.93 8.56 14.04
CA ARG A 224 -23.92 9.56 12.95
C ARG A 224 -24.86 9.18 11.80
N TYR A 225 -24.94 7.89 11.47
CA TYR A 225 -25.86 7.39 10.47
C TYR A 225 -27.32 7.61 10.92
N GLN A 226 -27.66 7.27 12.17
CA GLN A 226 -28.99 7.52 12.72
C GLN A 226 -29.35 9.01 12.75
N ASP A 227 -28.44 9.88 13.16
CA ASP A 227 -28.66 11.34 13.20
C ASP A 227 -28.88 11.91 11.78
N LYS A 228 -28.16 11.37 10.78
CA LYS A 228 -28.35 11.72 9.37
C LYS A 228 -29.71 11.26 8.84
N GLU A 229 -30.15 10.07 9.21
CA GLU A 229 -31.50 9.57 8.86
C GLU A 229 -32.61 10.40 9.54
N ALA A 230 -32.42 10.80 10.80
CA ALA A 230 -33.37 11.63 11.53
C ALA A 230 -33.50 13.03 10.93
N SER A 231 -32.37 13.68 10.58
CA SER A 231 -32.38 15.01 9.96
C SER A 231 -33.00 15.02 8.57
N LYS A 232 -32.81 13.95 7.77
CA LYS A 232 -33.50 13.76 6.50
C LYS A 232 -35.01 13.65 6.66
N LYS A 233 -35.49 12.88 7.64
CA LYS A 233 -36.93 12.78 7.94
C LYS A 233 -37.52 14.11 8.41
N ALA A 234 -36.77 14.93 9.14
CA ALA A 234 -37.24 16.23 9.61
C ALA A 234 -37.45 17.26 8.47
N LEU A 235 -36.75 17.11 7.35
CA LEU A 235 -36.87 17.99 6.18
C LEU A 235 -37.85 17.46 5.12
N ALA A 236 -38.41 16.27 5.34
CA ALA A 236 -39.30 15.61 4.39
C ALA A 236 -40.60 16.43 4.19
N PRO A 237 -41.05 16.65 2.94
CA PRO A 237 -42.30 17.33 2.67
C PRO A 237 -43.51 16.66 3.35
N SER A 238 -44.44 17.50 3.79
CA SER A 238 -45.69 17.08 4.43
C SER A 238 -46.91 17.44 3.58
N THR A 239 -48.10 17.00 3.98
CA THR A 239 -49.36 17.39 3.31
C THR A 239 -49.58 18.90 3.26
N LYS A 240 -48.96 19.67 4.18
CA LYS A 240 -49.01 21.15 4.20
C LYS A 240 -48.16 21.79 3.11
N ASP A 241 -47.29 21.02 2.48
CA ASP A 241 -46.35 21.48 1.46
C ASP A 241 -46.84 21.17 0.04
N ILE A 242 -48.02 20.56 -0.11
CA ILE A 242 -48.63 20.29 -1.41
C ILE A 242 -48.71 21.61 -2.20
N GLY A 243 -48.26 21.57 -3.44
CA GLY A 243 -48.16 22.72 -4.33
C GLY A 243 -46.82 23.46 -4.27
N LYS A 244 -45.97 23.22 -3.27
CA LYS A 244 -44.63 23.85 -3.17
C LYS A 244 -43.59 23.14 -4.04
N THR A 245 -42.51 23.86 -4.31
CA THR A 245 -41.29 23.30 -4.91
C THR A 245 -40.52 22.49 -3.88
N ILE A 246 -40.11 21.30 -4.28
CA ILE A 246 -39.30 20.37 -3.50
C ILE A 246 -38.06 19.97 -4.32
N CYS A 247 -36.96 19.63 -3.65
CA CYS A 247 -35.78 19.09 -4.33
C CYS A 247 -35.18 17.89 -3.61
N ASN A 248 -34.41 17.11 -4.36
CA ASN A 248 -33.66 15.95 -3.90
C ASN A 248 -32.23 16.07 -4.44
N ASP A 249 -31.25 16.09 -3.52
CA ASP A 249 -29.83 16.09 -3.89
C ASP A 249 -29.42 14.66 -4.25
N THR A 250 -29.32 14.40 -5.55
CA THR A 250 -29.20 13.03 -6.06
C THR A 250 -28.53 12.98 -7.43
N MET A 251 -28.33 11.76 -7.94
CA MET A 251 -27.84 11.57 -9.30
C MET A 251 -28.99 11.64 -10.29
N TYR A 252 -28.76 12.35 -11.40
CA TYR A 252 -29.57 12.28 -12.59
C TYR A 252 -28.73 11.81 -13.77
N GLY A 253 -29.38 11.17 -14.74
CA GLY A 253 -28.76 10.76 -15.98
C GLY A 253 -28.82 11.84 -17.04
N GLN A 254 -27.82 11.87 -17.91
CA GLN A 254 -27.78 12.71 -19.09
C GLN A 254 -27.31 11.90 -20.29
N PHE A 255 -28.03 11.99 -21.40
CA PHE A 255 -27.50 11.56 -22.69
C PHE A 255 -26.54 12.62 -23.23
N GLY A 256 -25.32 12.18 -23.56
CA GLY A 256 -24.34 13.02 -24.23
C GLY A 256 -24.53 13.08 -25.74
N ASN A 257 -23.74 13.92 -26.38
CA ASN A 257 -23.64 14.00 -27.84
C ASN A 257 -22.71 12.94 -28.45
N LYS A 258 -22.14 12.06 -27.62
CA LYS A 258 -21.28 10.95 -28.04
C LYS A 258 -22.11 9.68 -28.20
N TYR A 259 -21.75 8.84 -29.16
CA TYR A 259 -22.38 7.55 -29.41
C TYR A 259 -21.37 6.43 -29.17
N TYR A 260 -21.84 5.29 -28.68
CA TYR A 260 -21.10 4.02 -28.68
C TYR A 260 -20.99 3.48 -30.12
N GLU A 261 -20.09 2.53 -30.35
CA GLU A 261 -19.87 1.91 -31.67
C GLU A 261 -21.12 1.23 -32.23
N ASP A 262 -22.05 0.82 -31.36
CA ASP A 262 -23.35 0.23 -31.74
C ASP A 262 -24.42 1.28 -32.12
N GLY A 263 -24.06 2.58 -32.10
CA GLY A 263 -24.96 3.69 -32.41
C GLY A 263 -25.84 4.16 -31.25
N SER A 264 -25.71 3.59 -30.05
CA SER A 264 -26.43 4.06 -28.86
C SER A 264 -25.79 5.33 -28.27
N LYS A 265 -26.59 6.25 -27.72
CA LYS A 265 -26.04 7.47 -27.08
C LYS A 265 -25.34 7.14 -25.76
N TYR A 266 -24.21 7.80 -25.52
CA TYR A 266 -23.48 7.70 -24.26
C TYR A 266 -24.32 8.27 -23.12
N TYR A 267 -24.61 7.44 -22.11
CA TYR A 267 -25.35 7.83 -20.92
C TYR A 267 -24.40 7.96 -19.74
N PHE A 268 -24.39 9.13 -19.10
CA PHE A 268 -23.58 9.36 -17.91
C PHE A 268 -24.43 9.96 -16.78
N LYS A 269 -23.99 9.74 -15.55
CA LYS A 269 -24.66 10.23 -14.34
C LYS A 269 -23.96 11.49 -13.84
N GLN A 270 -24.74 12.48 -13.45
CA GLN A 270 -24.29 13.71 -12.81
C GLN A 270 -25.01 13.89 -11.47
N TYR A 271 -24.37 14.58 -10.53
CA TYR A 271 -24.99 14.97 -9.26
C TYR A 271 -25.61 16.35 -9.37
N GLY A 272 -26.78 16.54 -8.77
CA GLY A 272 -27.42 17.84 -8.65
C GLY A 272 -28.77 17.76 -7.94
N ASP A 273 -29.34 18.93 -7.68
CA ASP A 273 -30.66 19.03 -7.07
C ASP A 273 -31.74 18.77 -8.13
N VAL A 274 -32.38 17.60 -8.09
CA VAL A 274 -33.57 17.35 -8.89
C VAL A 274 -34.73 18.14 -8.28
N VAL A 275 -35.31 19.04 -9.06
CA VAL A 275 -36.39 19.94 -8.64
C VAL A 275 -37.71 19.41 -9.15
N ALA A 276 -38.71 19.37 -8.27
CA ALA A 276 -40.07 18.94 -8.57
C ALA A 276 -41.10 19.81 -7.83
N LYS A 277 -42.36 19.73 -8.26
CA LYS A 277 -43.50 20.24 -7.51
C LYS A 277 -44.16 19.09 -6.74
N LEU A 278 -44.46 19.30 -5.47
CA LEU A 278 -45.22 18.33 -4.69
C LEU A 278 -46.69 18.37 -5.11
N GLU A 279 -47.21 17.25 -5.61
CA GLU A 279 -48.61 17.14 -6.05
C GLU A 279 -49.48 16.45 -5.00
N ASP A 280 -48.94 15.47 -4.26
CA ASP A 280 -49.70 14.73 -3.24
C ASP A 280 -48.75 14.01 -2.25
N VAL A 281 -49.28 13.57 -1.11
CA VAL A 281 -48.57 12.75 -0.12
C VAL A 281 -49.43 11.53 0.21
N SER A 282 -48.82 10.34 0.27
CA SER A 282 -49.56 9.11 0.56
C SER A 282 -50.21 9.17 1.95
N PRO A 283 -51.31 8.43 2.21
CA PRO A 283 -51.99 8.44 3.50
C PRO A 283 -51.10 8.06 4.69
N ASP A 284 -50.09 7.22 4.46
CA ASP A 284 -49.10 6.82 5.46
C ASP A 284 -47.87 7.74 5.54
N GLY A 285 -47.81 8.80 4.73
CA GLY A 285 -46.73 9.79 4.68
C GLY A 285 -45.39 9.29 4.12
N LYS A 286 -45.31 8.03 3.67
CA LYS A 286 -44.05 7.41 3.24
C LYS A 286 -43.65 7.76 1.82
N ASN A 287 -44.63 8.02 0.96
CA ASN A 287 -44.41 8.35 -0.44
C ASN A 287 -45.02 9.71 -0.76
N ILE A 288 -44.43 10.36 -1.75
CA ILE A 288 -44.88 11.65 -2.27
C ILE A 288 -45.08 11.54 -3.78
N LYS A 289 -46.13 12.17 -4.28
CA LYS A 289 -46.37 12.32 -5.71
C LYS A 289 -45.72 13.62 -6.15
N ILE A 290 -44.77 13.51 -7.07
CA ILE A 290 -43.98 14.64 -7.53
C ILE A 290 -44.22 14.89 -9.01
N ASN A 291 -44.08 16.13 -9.43
CA ASN A 291 -44.08 16.54 -10.82
C ASN A 291 -42.73 17.16 -11.15
N LEU A 292 -41.91 16.44 -11.90
CA LEU A 292 -40.52 16.83 -12.19
C LEU A 292 -40.47 18.17 -12.94
N ARG A 293 -39.57 19.06 -12.53
CA ARG A 293 -39.45 20.41 -13.10
C ARG A 293 -38.12 20.64 -13.78
N GLY A 294 -37.02 20.20 -13.20
CA GLY A 294 -35.68 20.53 -13.68
C GLY A 294 -34.56 20.08 -12.77
N ILE A 295 -33.36 20.56 -13.05
CA ILE A 295 -32.20 20.48 -12.16
C ILE A 295 -31.90 21.88 -11.62
N GLY A 296 -31.64 21.99 -10.33
CA GLY A 296 -31.29 23.23 -9.65
C GLY A 296 -30.02 23.86 -10.26
N ALA A 297 -30.09 25.16 -10.53
CA ALA A 297 -29.00 25.96 -11.06
C ALA A 297 -28.67 27.11 -10.09
N SER A 298 -27.53 27.76 -10.32
CA SER A 298 -27.12 28.93 -9.54
C SER A 298 -28.16 30.05 -9.62
N GLY A 299 -28.35 30.78 -8.51
CA GLY A 299 -29.28 31.91 -8.45
C GLY A 299 -30.74 31.53 -8.17
N GLY A 300 -31.00 30.35 -7.62
CA GLY A 300 -32.35 29.94 -7.18
C GLY A 300 -33.31 29.61 -8.32
N LYS A 301 -32.79 29.34 -9.51
CA LYS A 301 -33.57 28.90 -10.69
C LYS A 301 -33.32 27.43 -10.94
N PHE A 302 -34.19 26.77 -11.70
CA PHE A 302 -33.93 25.45 -12.25
C PHE A 302 -33.79 25.50 -13.77
N ALA A 303 -32.97 24.61 -14.31
CA ALA A 303 -32.79 24.40 -15.73
C ALA A 303 -33.56 23.16 -16.20
N THR A 304 -33.91 23.12 -17.48
CA THR A 304 -34.51 21.96 -18.13
C THR A 304 -33.69 21.54 -19.33
N ASN A 305 -33.58 20.23 -19.56
CA ASN A 305 -32.95 19.68 -20.73
C ASN A 305 -33.68 18.36 -21.10
N GLY A 306 -34.01 18.19 -22.38
CA GLY A 306 -34.71 17.00 -22.87
C GLY A 306 -33.92 15.70 -22.71
N ASP A 307 -32.60 15.78 -22.54
CA ASP A 307 -31.71 14.63 -22.37
C ASP A 307 -31.50 14.23 -20.90
N TRP A 308 -32.05 14.98 -19.94
CA TRP A 308 -31.92 14.68 -18.50
C TRP A 308 -32.99 13.71 -18.01
N GLN A 309 -32.59 12.75 -17.20
CA GLN A 309 -33.47 11.74 -16.63
C GLN A 309 -33.25 11.55 -15.13
N TYR A 310 -34.34 11.42 -14.39
CA TYR A 310 -34.36 11.01 -13.00
C TYR A 310 -35.06 9.65 -12.91
N ASN A 311 -34.39 8.62 -12.37
CA ASN A 311 -34.90 7.25 -12.32
C ASN A 311 -35.44 6.72 -13.67
N GLY A 312 -34.79 7.09 -14.78
CA GLY A 312 -35.20 6.72 -16.13
C GLY A 312 -36.37 7.53 -16.71
N VAL A 313 -36.92 8.48 -15.96
CA VAL A 313 -37.99 9.38 -16.40
C VAL A 313 -37.39 10.73 -16.80
N ALA A 314 -37.78 11.25 -17.96
CA ALA A 314 -37.29 12.57 -18.41
C ALA A 314 -37.63 13.67 -17.39
N ILE A 315 -36.66 14.54 -17.10
CA ILE A 315 -36.84 15.68 -16.19
C ILE A 315 -37.50 16.81 -16.98
N LYS A 316 -38.83 16.76 -17.05
CA LYS A 316 -39.66 17.77 -17.71
C LYS A 316 -40.99 17.95 -16.97
N ASN A 317 -41.51 19.17 -17.01
CA ASN A 317 -42.82 19.49 -16.45
C ASN A 317 -43.91 18.57 -17.03
N GLY A 318 -44.77 18.04 -16.16
CA GLY A 318 -45.85 17.12 -16.50
C GLY A 318 -45.50 15.65 -16.31
N ASN A 319 -44.23 15.31 -16.07
CA ASN A 319 -43.86 13.96 -15.70
C ASN A 319 -44.07 13.75 -14.20
N ILE A 320 -45.07 12.95 -13.88
CA ILE A 320 -45.50 12.68 -12.52
C ILE A 320 -45.05 11.28 -12.11
N SER A 321 -44.37 11.17 -10.96
CA SER A 321 -43.99 9.89 -10.35
C SER A 321 -44.30 9.88 -8.85
N TRP A 322 -44.41 8.68 -8.29
CA TRP A 322 -44.41 8.49 -6.84
C TRP A 322 -43.00 8.14 -6.38
N GLU A 323 -42.50 8.88 -5.40
CA GLU A 323 -41.16 8.71 -4.85
C GLU A 323 -41.22 8.55 -3.32
N PRO A 324 -40.22 7.89 -2.72
CA PRO A 324 -40.08 7.87 -1.27
C PRO A 324 -39.83 9.28 -0.71
N ASN A 325 -40.50 9.63 0.39
CA ASN A 325 -40.49 10.99 0.95
C ASN A 325 -39.10 11.41 1.51
N TYR A 326 -38.33 10.46 2.06
CA TYR A 326 -37.22 10.71 2.98
C TYR A 326 -35.97 11.42 2.41
N ASN A 327 -35.85 11.61 1.09
CA ASN A 327 -34.73 12.35 0.47
C ASN A 327 -35.17 13.67 -0.18
N TRP A 328 -36.47 13.99 -0.11
CA TRP A 328 -36.99 15.24 -0.63
C TRP A 328 -37.01 16.29 0.46
N ARG A 329 -36.89 17.55 0.07
CA ARG A 329 -37.01 18.71 0.96
C ARG A 329 -37.70 19.86 0.26
N VAL A 330 -38.41 20.70 1.00
CA VAL A 330 -38.94 21.95 0.46
C VAL A 330 -37.78 22.88 0.12
N CYS A 331 -37.82 23.51 -1.05
CA CYS A 331 -36.75 24.37 -1.53
C CYS A 331 -37.28 25.62 -2.24
N ALA A 332 -36.40 26.62 -2.38
CA ALA A 332 -36.75 27.94 -2.91
C ALA A 332 -36.40 28.12 -4.40
N TYR A 333 -36.35 27.03 -5.18
CA TYR A 333 -36.19 27.15 -6.62
C TYR A 333 -37.48 27.72 -7.24
N ILE A 334 -37.31 28.77 -8.06
CA ILE A 334 -38.39 29.51 -8.73
C ILE A 334 -38.35 29.25 -10.24
#